data_AF-A0A432Q7K8-F1
#
_entry.id   AF-A0A432Q7K8-F1
#
_cell.length_a   1.000
_cell.length_b   1.000
_cell.length_c   1.000
_cell.angle_alpha   90.00
_cell.angle_beta   90.00
_cell.angle_gamma   90.00
#
_symmetry.space_group_name_H-M   'P 1'
#
loop_
_entity.id
_entity.type
_entity.pdbx_description
1 polymer ?
#
loop_
_entity_poly.entity_id
_entity_poly.type
_entity_poly.pdbx_seq_one_letter_code
_entity_poly.pdbx_strand_id
1 'polypeptide(L)'
;MKFTLLILTAVFLLCSLSSAEKVPSWLDTNEKGIVALCPNPYGSDRAEWIAINPTSPSYLLFTNGKTSWKIKVDPGFKILTKNTSLFLKQFPDFSRFKIIDAKIILSNYNGNVSLNGEYFIYKKAESGVIYYRTSDGWMLRYQDWTDFKPLRITTNYTLIETPASYVFKADKAVVVSYIYTSNGADADNISYYFDAHPVGGIPKFEFNLKNTHFLKSKSYRYFHYKFGVFHSNKKGDFAVITTENWHWYNRGYVIIFRSERVVKYLLSIIKHDSAYAVKVRQSKGGNIKRKMLNLKQLKSSEPASFTGNVSVFVMPDRDEVLHLISSAKKRLYIEVPYIKLYPHLYDALKMASKRTKILIVVGSPVKIRMHNVSVKYFPYPLHGKVIISDNKVLITSANLDKCGLERNREIGVELDGKACEWMSKRFMEDYSLSVSEFRINRTTFLLAILLLSSTLLIVYLLISGRIYGKK
;
A
#
# COMPACT_ATOMS: atom_id res chain seq x y z
N MET A 1 11.16 35.71 -23.86
CA MET A 1 11.61 35.15 -22.56
C MET A 1 10.97 35.78 -21.32
N LYS A 2 10.73 37.10 -21.25
CA LYS A 2 10.11 37.73 -20.05
C LYS A 2 8.63 37.38 -19.81
N PHE A 3 7.87 37.04 -20.85
CA PHE A 3 6.44 36.71 -20.73
C PHE A 3 6.17 35.30 -20.16
N THR A 4 7.03 34.32 -20.44
CA THR A 4 6.91 32.95 -19.93
C THR A 4 7.21 32.85 -18.44
N LEU A 5 8.12 33.70 -17.93
CA LEU A 5 8.46 33.75 -16.50
C LEU A 5 7.31 34.34 -15.67
N LEU A 6 6.60 35.35 -16.19
CA LEU A 6 5.48 36.00 -15.50
C LEU A 6 4.28 35.05 -15.30
N ILE A 7 4.00 34.19 -16.30
CA ILE A 7 2.93 33.19 -16.23
C ILE A 7 3.27 32.07 -15.23
N LEU A 8 4.54 31.65 -15.16
CA LEU A 8 5.00 30.65 -14.18
C LEU A 8 4.93 31.18 -12.74
N THR A 9 5.24 32.47 -12.51
CA THR A 9 5.11 33.08 -11.18
C THR A 9 3.65 33.32 -10.79
N ALA A 10 2.79 33.71 -11.74
CA ALA A 10 1.35 33.89 -11.50
C ALA A 10 0.63 32.55 -11.23
N VAL A 11 1.02 31.47 -11.91
CA VAL A 11 0.51 30.11 -11.61
C VAL A 11 1.03 29.61 -10.26
N PHE A 12 2.25 29.99 -9.84
CA PHE A 12 2.75 29.70 -8.49
C PHE A 12 1.98 30.46 -7.40
N LEU A 13 1.64 31.74 -7.61
CA LEU A 13 0.83 32.52 -6.67
C LEU A 13 -0.63 32.07 -6.62
N LEU A 14 -1.23 31.69 -7.75
CA LEU A 14 -2.61 31.20 -7.80
C LEU A 14 -2.76 29.79 -7.20
N CYS A 15 -1.72 28.95 -7.25
CA CYS A 15 -1.69 27.67 -6.53
C CYS A 15 -1.50 27.83 -5.01
N SER A 16 -0.92 28.95 -4.54
CA SER A 16 -0.77 29.22 -3.10
C SER A 16 -1.95 29.96 -2.46
N LEU A 17 -2.93 30.43 -3.25
CA LEU A 17 -4.04 31.27 -2.77
C LEU A 17 -5.41 30.58 -2.76
N SER A 18 -5.47 29.25 -2.96
CA SER A 18 -6.72 28.46 -2.79
C SER A 18 -6.68 27.45 -1.64
N SER A 19 -5.73 27.60 -0.70
CA SER A 19 -5.80 26.93 0.61
C SER A 19 -6.89 27.59 1.47
N ALA A 20 -8.13 27.66 0.96
CA ALA A 20 -9.29 27.68 1.82
C ALA A 20 -9.18 26.41 2.69
N GLU A 21 -8.62 26.62 3.87
CA GLU A 21 -8.08 25.63 4.79
C GLU A 21 -9.14 24.55 5.00
N LYS A 22 -8.92 23.35 4.46
CA LYS A 22 -9.89 22.26 4.61
C LYS A 22 -9.65 21.59 5.95
N VAL A 23 -10.73 21.18 6.63
CA VAL A 23 -10.64 20.23 7.75
C VAL A 23 -9.87 19.03 7.20
N PRO A 24 -8.82 18.55 7.88
CA PRO A 24 -8.13 17.37 7.41
C PRO A 24 -9.18 16.28 7.14
N SER A 25 -9.18 15.69 5.95
CA SER A 25 -10.33 14.87 5.50
C SER A 25 -10.61 13.64 6.35
N TRP A 26 -9.69 13.31 7.26
CA TRP A 26 -9.77 12.22 8.23
C TRP A 26 -10.41 12.63 9.56
N LEU A 27 -10.57 13.93 9.83
CA LEU A 27 -11.13 14.44 11.07
C LEU A 27 -12.61 14.76 10.87
N ASP A 28 -13.50 13.87 11.36
CA ASP A 28 -14.94 14.11 11.33
C ASP A 28 -15.37 14.99 12.50
N THR A 29 -15.64 16.26 12.23
CA THR A 29 -16.08 17.22 13.24
C THR A 29 -17.55 17.02 13.66
N ASN A 30 -18.30 16.17 12.96
CA ASN A 30 -19.69 15.86 13.30
C ASN A 30 -19.79 14.67 14.28
N GLU A 31 -18.79 13.80 14.30
CA GLU A 31 -18.67 12.68 15.23
C GLU A 31 -18.78 13.18 16.67
N LYS A 32 -19.55 12.48 17.52
CA LYS A 32 -19.80 12.87 18.91
C LYS A 32 -18.84 12.15 19.86
N GLY A 33 -18.55 12.79 21.00
CA GLY A 33 -17.67 12.19 22.00
C GLY A 33 -16.19 12.46 21.72
N ILE A 34 -15.34 11.44 21.86
CA ILE A 34 -13.91 11.57 21.56
C ILE A 34 -13.71 11.38 20.06
N VAL A 35 -13.13 12.39 19.39
CA VAL A 35 -13.00 12.40 17.92
C VAL A 35 -11.61 11.95 17.51
N ALA A 36 -10.56 12.52 18.11
CA ALA A 36 -9.19 12.17 17.81
C ALA A 36 -8.24 12.56 18.94
N LEU A 37 -7.03 12.00 18.94
CA LEU A 37 -5.97 12.38 19.87
C LEU A 37 -4.58 12.04 19.32
N CYS A 38 -3.60 12.87 19.67
CA CYS A 38 -2.19 12.63 19.41
C CYS A 38 -1.42 12.64 20.74
N PRO A 39 -1.18 11.47 21.35
CA PRO A 39 -0.49 11.38 22.63
C PRO A 39 1.00 11.64 22.60
N ASN A 40 1.64 11.57 21.42
CA ASN A 40 3.09 11.69 21.30
C ASN A 40 3.48 12.38 19.98
N PRO A 41 3.19 13.68 19.79
CA PRO A 41 3.47 14.38 18.53
C PRO A 41 4.95 14.39 18.14
N TYR A 42 5.24 14.58 16.86
CA TYR A 42 6.63 14.74 16.43
C TYR A 42 7.27 15.99 17.03
N GLY A 43 8.55 15.90 17.35
CA GLY A 43 9.36 17.03 17.81
C GLY A 43 9.13 17.47 19.26
N SER A 44 7.91 17.34 19.81
CA SER A 44 7.65 17.66 21.23
C SER A 44 6.37 17.04 21.77
N ASP A 45 6.48 16.37 22.91
CA ASP A 45 5.36 15.91 23.75
C ASP A 45 4.55 17.08 24.35
N ARG A 46 5.06 18.30 24.31
CA ARG A 46 4.33 19.50 24.77
C ARG A 46 3.21 19.92 23.82
N ALA A 47 3.14 19.34 22.63
CA ALA A 47 2.09 19.59 21.65
C ALA A 47 0.97 18.54 21.69
N GLU A 48 0.95 17.66 22.70
CA GLU A 48 -0.13 16.67 22.91
C GLU A 48 -1.51 17.31 22.78
N TRP A 49 -2.44 16.60 22.15
CA TRP A 49 -3.80 17.11 21.94
C TRP A 49 -4.88 16.02 21.87
N ILE A 50 -6.12 16.41 22.19
CA ILE A 50 -7.35 15.61 22.07
C ILE A 50 -8.41 16.49 21.41
N ALA A 51 -9.03 16.01 20.33
CA ALA A 51 -10.23 16.59 19.75
C ALA A 51 -11.47 15.89 20.29
N ILE A 52 -12.44 16.67 20.75
CA ILE A 52 -13.71 16.19 21.32
C ILE A 52 -14.89 16.97 20.77
N ASN A 53 -16.08 16.36 20.81
CA ASN A 53 -17.34 16.97 20.41
C ASN A 53 -18.48 16.49 21.32
N PRO A 54 -18.49 16.87 22.60
CA PRO A 54 -19.58 16.53 23.52
C PRO A 54 -20.90 17.20 23.11
N THR A 55 -22.02 16.50 23.33
CA THR A 55 -23.38 17.00 23.04
C THR A 55 -24.02 17.73 24.23
N SER A 56 -23.51 17.51 25.43
CA SER A 56 -23.93 18.13 26.68
C SER A 56 -22.70 18.55 27.50
N PRO A 57 -22.82 19.40 28.53
CA PRO A 57 -21.73 19.63 29.47
C PRO A 57 -21.26 18.32 30.10
N SER A 58 -19.97 18.07 30.03
CA SER A 58 -19.37 16.77 30.34
C SER A 58 -18.04 16.91 31.07
N TYR A 59 -17.51 15.79 31.55
CA TYR A 59 -16.15 15.71 32.05
C TYR A 59 -15.31 14.83 31.13
N LEU A 60 -14.22 15.39 30.63
CA LEU A 60 -13.14 14.63 30.02
C LEU A 60 -12.27 14.10 31.16
N LEU A 61 -12.14 12.78 31.24
CA LEU A 61 -11.21 12.12 32.13
C LEU A 61 -10.05 11.58 31.31
N PHE A 62 -8.83 11.72 31.81
CA PHE A 62 -7.69 11.03 31.22
C PHE A 62 -6.73 10.61 32.31
N THR A 63 -6.01 9.51 32.08
CA THR A 63 -5.01 8.99 33.02
C THR A 63 -3.76 8.54 32.30
N ASN A 64 -2.63 8.66 32.99
CA ASN A 64 -1.37 8.09 32.55
C ASN A 64 -0.98 6.79 33.24
N GLY A 65 -1.95 6.13 33.88
CA GLY A 65 -1.74 4.95 34.71
C GLY A 65 -1.25 5.24 36.12
N LYS A 66 -0.80 6.47 36.42
CA LYS A 66 -0.39 6.92 37.77
C LYS A 66 -1.27 8.03 38.32
N THR A 67 -1.68 8.95 37.46
CA THR A 67 -2.46 10.13 37.81
C THR A 67 -3.65 10.22 36.87
N SER A 68 -4.80 10.60 37.41
CA SER A 68 -6.01 10.92 36.65
C SER A 68 -6.27 12.42 36.70
N TRP A 69 -6.75 12.95 35.59
CA TRP A 69 -7.16 14.34 35.45
C TRP A 69 -8.63 14.39 35.02
N LYS A 70 -9.30 15.45 35.43
CA LYS A 70 -10.72 15.70 35.15
C LYS A 70 -10.90 17.15 34.71
N ILE A 71 -11.39 17.34 33.50
CA ILE A 71 -11.63 18.67 32.91
C ILE A 71 -13.10 18.79 32.53
N LYS A 72 -13.76 19.85 33.00
CA LYS A 72 -15.13 20.18 32.57
C LYS A 72 -15.08 20.74 31.16
N VAL A 73 -15.93 20.22 30.27
CA VAL A 73 -16.02 20.63 28.87
C VAL A 73 -17.48 20.90 28.51
N ASP A 74 -17.75 22.07 27.94
CA ASP A 74 -19.10 22.41 27.46
C ASP A 74 -19.41 21.65 26.15
N PRO A 75 -20.63 21.74 25.59
CA PRO A 75 -20.92 21.19 24.26
C PRO A 75 -20.06 21.75 23.12
N GLY A 76 -20.06 21.04 21.99
CA GLY A 76 -19.49 21.47 20.71
C GLY A 76 -18.04 21.02 20.46
N PHE A 77 -17.59 21.13 19.21
CA PHE A 77 -16.25 20.68 18.80
C PHE A 77 -15.15 21.58 19.38
N LYS A 78 -14.11 20.97 19.94
CA LYS A 78 -12.93 21.66 20.48
C LYS A 78 -11.71 20.76 20.51
N ILE A 79 -10.53 21.38 20.52
CA ILE A 79 -9.25 20.71 20.76
C ILE A 79 -8.71 21.15 22.10
N LEU A 80 -8.40 20.18 22.95
CA LEU A 80 -7.68 20.38 24.20
C LEU A 80 -6.22 20.04 23.95
N THR A 81 -5.32 20.92 24.37
CA THR A 81 -3.87 20.72 24.20
C THR A 81 -3.10 21.04 25.47
N LYS A 82 -1.88 20.50 25.57
CA LYS A 82 -0.93 20.74 26.66
C LYS A 82 -0.26 22.11 26.57
N ASN A 83 -0.10 22.65 25.36
CA ASN A 83 0.46 23.96 25.11
C ASN A 83 -0.03 24.51 23.76
N THR A 84 -0.85 25.55 23.80
CA THR A 84 -1.51 26.09 22.59
C THR A 84 -0.52 26.63 21.55
N SER A 85 0.51 27.33 21.99
CA SER A 85 1.51 27.93 21.09
C SER A 85 2.31 26.87 20.33
N LEU A 86 2.79 25.83 21.04
CA LEU A 86 3.52 24.72 20.42
C LEU A 86 2.60 23.86 19.54
N PHE A 87 1.36 23.62 19.97
CA PHE A 87 0.37 22.92 19.17
C PHE A 87 0.12 23.63 17.84
N LEU A 88 -0.18 24.94 17.86
CA LEU A 88 -0.45 25.71 16.63
C LEU A 88 0.77 25.81 15.72
N LYS A 89 1.99 25.83 16.28
CA LYS A 89 3.21 25.76 15.48
C LYS A 89 3.34 24.43 14.72
N GLN A 90 2.87 23.32 15.29
CA GLN A 90 2.93 22.00 14.67
C GLN A 90 1.71 21.65 13.82
N PHE A 91 0.54 22.19 14.16
CA PHE A 91 -0.75 21.91 13.55
C PHE A 91 -1.46 23.23 13.20
N PRO A 92 -0.89 24.06 12.31
CA PRO A 92 -1.44 25.38 11.98
C PRO A 92 -2.87 25.31 11.43
N ASP A 93 -3.21 24.24 10.71
CA ASP A 93 -4.54 24.00 10.12
C ASP A 93 -5.68 23.81 11.15
N PHE A 94 -5.32 23.69 12.44
CA PHE A 94 -6.26 23.55 13.54
C PHE A 94 -6.62 24.91 14.17
N SER A 95 -5.97 26.00 13.76
CA SER A 95 -6.18 27.37 14.30
C SER A 95 -7.61 27.90 14.20
N ARG A 96 -8.39 27.40 13.25
CA ARG A 96 -9.81 27.75 13.09
C ARG A 96 -10.75 27.16 14.16
N PHE A 97 -10.29 26.16 14.91
CA PHE A 97 -11.14 25.48 15.89
C PHE A 97 -11.01 26.15 17.26
N LYS A 98 -11.98 25.91 18.14
CA LYS A 98 -11.85 26.30 19.55
C LYS A 98 -10.75 25.46 20.21
N ILE A 99 -9.60 26.07 20.46
CA ILE A 99 -8.46 25.44 21.13
C ILE A 99 -8.45 25.87 22.60
N ILE A 100 -8.27 24.90 23.49
CA ILE A 100 -8.21 25.10 24.93
C ILE A 100 -6.85 24.61 25.42
N ASP A 101 -6.08 25.51 26.04
CA ASP A 101 -4.89 25.15 26.80
C ASP A 101 -5.31 24.48 28.11
N ALA A 102 -5.47 23.17 28.05
CA ALA A 102 -5.98 22.36 29.14
C ALA A 102 -4.85 21.71 29.95
N LYS A 103 -3.58 22.00 29.60
CA LYS A 103 -2.38 21.39 30.21
C LYS A 103 -2.51 19.87 30.32
N ILE A 104 -3.11 19.24 29.31
CA ILE A 104 -3.32 17.79 29.31
C ILE A 104 -1.97 17.07 29.39
N ILE A 105 -1.95 15.89 30.00
CA ILE A 105 -0.77 15.04 30.06
C ILE A 105 -1.23 13.65 29.65
N LEU A 106 -1.10 13.38 28.36
CA LEU A 106 -1.35 12.05 27.80
C LEU A 106 -0.15 11.15 28.10
N SER A 107 -0.41 9.90 28.46
CA SER A 107 0.69 8.95 28.65
C SER A 107 1.25 8.52 27.33
N ASN A 108 2.56 8.24 27.32
CA ASN A 108 3.16 7.45 26.25
C ASN A 108 2.86 5.95 26.39
N TYR A 109 2.35 5.50 27.56
CA TYR A 109 2.08 4.09 27.88
C TYR A 109 0.78 3.90 28.68
N ASN A 110 -0.09 2.98 28.23
CA ASN A 110 -1.36 2.63 28.87
C ASN A 110 -2.25 3.84 29.19
N GLY A 111 -2.34 4.78 28.25
CA GLY A 111 -3.24 5.93 28.39
C GLY A 111 -4.70 5.50 28.26
N ASN A 112 -5.56 6.12 29.05
CA ASN A 112 -7.01 5.99 28.94
C ASN A 112 -7.62 7.38 28.92
N VAL A 113 -8.48 7.64 27.95
CA VAL A 113 -9.28 8.87 27.82
C VAL A 113 -10.74 8.48 27.84
N SER A 114 -11.56 9.16 28.63
CA SER A 114 -13.00 8.92 28.67
C SER A 114 -13.83 10.19 28.68
N LEU A 115 -14.97 10.12 28.00
CA LEU A 115 -15.93 11.21 27.88
C LEU A 115 -17.33 10.61 27.80
N ASN A 116 -18.23 10.97 28.73
CA ASN A 116 -19.62 10.46 28.76
C ASN A 116 -19.74 8.92 28.72
N GLY A 117 -18.83 8.22 29.41
CA GLY A 117 -18.83 6.75 29.43
C GLY A 117 -18.24 6.10 28.18
N GLU A 118 -17.85 6.87 27.17
CA GLU A 118 -16.97 6.40 26.10
C GLU A 118 -15.55 6.29 26.64
N TYR A 119 -14.82 5.25 26.24
CA TYR A 119 -13.42 5.03 26.62
C TYR A 119 -12.56 4.76 25.39
N PHE A 120 -11.39 5.38 25.35
CA PHE A 120 -10.32 5.05 24.42
C PHE A 120 -9.06 4.68 25.20
N ILE A 121 -8.54 3.48 24.95
CA ILE A 121 -7.36 2.94 25.64
C ILE A 121 -6.29 2.62 24.60
N TYR A 122 -5.06 3.07 24.84
CA TYR A 122 -3.92 2.77 24.00
C TYR A 122 -2.70 2.33 24.82
N LYS A 123 -2.03 1.26 24.38
CA LYS A 123 -0.94 0.61 25.13
C LYS A 123 0.38 1.38 25.06
N LYS A 124 0.76 1.84 23.87
CA LYS A 124 1.98 2.61 23.62
C LYS A 124 1.76 3.52 22.43
N ALA A 125 1.88 4.82 22.64
CA ALA A 125 1.79 5.80 21.56
C ALA A 125 3.16 5.90 20.86
N GLU A 126 3.24 5.40 19.63
CA GLU A 126 4.39 5.68 18.77
C GLU A 126 4.43 7.18 18.43
N SER A 127 5.64 7.72 18.24
CA SER A 127 5.80 9.14 17.92
C SER A 127 5.10 9.49 16.61
N GLY A 128 4.34 10.58 16.64
CA GLY A 128 3.53 11.12 15.56
C GLY A 128 2.22 10.38 15.31
N VAL A 129 1.87 9.32 16.07
CA VAL A 129 0.59 8.62 15.85
C VAL A 129 -0.58 9.46 16.34
N ILE A 130 -1.57 9.58 15.48
CA ILE A 130 -2.88 10.16 15.72
C ILE A 130 -3.89 9.03 15.69
N TYR A 131 -4.63 8.85 16.77
CA TYR A 131 -5.80 7.99 16.80
C TYR A 131 -7.03 8.84 16.47
N TYR A 132 -7.89 8.35 15.60
CA TYR A 132 -9.10 9.07 15.21
C TYR A 132 -10.27 8.10 15.03
N ARG A 133 -11.47 8.60 15.28
CA ARG A 133 -12.71 7.83 15.21
C ARG A 133 -13.32 7.92 13.82
N THR A 134 -13.87 6.79 13.39
CA THR A 134 -14.66 6.64 12.16
C THR A 134 -15.95 5.87 12.49
N SER A 135 -16.88 5.79 11.53
CA SER A 135 -18.08 4.97 11.65
C SER A 135 -17.78 3.49 11.93
N ASP A 136 -16.60 3.01 11.49
CA ASP A 136 -16.17 1.63 11.62
C ASP A 136 -15.30 1.39 12.88
N GLY A 137 -15.10 2.43 13.70
CA GLY A 137 -14.32 2.39 14.94
C GLY A 137 -13.05 3.23 14.89
N TRP A 138 -12.09 2.88 15.75
CA TRP A 138 -10.83 3.61 15.91
C TRP A 138 -9.81 3.24 14.83
N MET A 139 -9.31 4.25 14.15
CA MET A 139 -8.22 4.15 13.18
C MET A 139 -6.98 4.90 13.69
N LEU A 140 -5.85 4.68 13.02
CA LEU A 140 -4.61 5.41 13.27
C LEU A 140 -4.06 6.00 11.98
N ARG A 141 -3.36 7.12 12.12
CA ARG A 141 -2.49 7.71 11.09
C ARG A 141 -1.26 8.32 11.73
N TYR A 142 -0.30 8.76 10.94
CA TYR A 142 0.79 9.60 11.45
C TYR A 142 0.59 11.07 11.07
N GLN A 143 1.19 11.96 11.86
CA GLN A 143 1.10 13.42 11.74
C GLN A 143 1.57 13.94 10.37
N ASP A 144 2.58 13.33 9.77
CA ASP A 144 3.16 13.72 8.49
C ASP A 144 2.59 12.90 7.31
N TRP A 145 1.60 12.04 7.55
CA TRP A 145 0.88 11.42 6.43
C TRP A 145 0.14 12.50 5.65
N THR A 146 0.14 12.32 4.34
CA THR A 146 -0.61 13.17 3.42
C THR A 146 -2.11 12.89 3.46
N ASP A 147 -2.86 13.70 2.72
CA ASP A 147 -4.30 13.58 2.53
C ASP A 147 -4.67 13.65 1.04
N PHE A 148 -3.81 13.08 0.18
CA PHE A 148 -4.05 13.10 -1.26
C PHE A 148 -5.41 12.50 -1.59
N LYS A 149 -6.30 13.33 -2.14
CA LYS A 149 -7.61 12.88 -2.60
C LYS A 149 -7.43 11.99 -3.83
N PRO A 150 -8.19 10.89 -3.95
CA PRO A 150 -8.18 10.09 -5.17
C PRO A 150 -8.47 10.95 -6.41
N LEU A 151 -7.63 10.81 -7.43
CA LEU A 151 -7.89 11.38 -8.74
C LEU A 151 -8.93 10.52 -9.45
N ARG A 152 -10.16 11.04 -9.57
CA ARG A 152 -11.26 10.40 -10.31
C ARG A 152 -11.47 11.08 -11.66
N ILE A 153 -11.31 10.32 -12.74
CA ILE A 153 -11.42 10.82 -14.12
C ILE A 153 -11.99 9.74 -15.06
N THR A 154 -12.58 10.15 -16.17
CA THR A 154 -12.78 9.27 -17.33
C THR A 154 -11.61 9.47 -18.29
N THR A 155 -10.90 8.40 -18.67
CA THR A 155 -9.73 8.50 -19.54
C THR A 155 -9.48 7.23 -20.33
N ASN A 156 -8.67 7.33 -21.39
CA ASN A 156 -8.09 6.18 -22.06
C ASN A 156 -6.89 5.64 -21.27
N TYR A 157 -6.78 4.32 -21.22
CA TYR A 157 -5.65 3.61 -20.62
C TYR A 157 -5.39 2.27 -21.30
N THR A 158 -4.17 1.76 -21.16
CA THR A 158 -3.77 0.45 -21.68
C THR A 158 -3.36 -0.43 -20.51
N LEU A 159 -3.92 -1.65 -20.44
CA LEU A 159 -3.50 -2.70 -19.53
C LEU A 159 -2.57 -3.67 -20.25
N ILE A 160 -1.50 -4.03 -19.57
CA ILE A 160 -0.56 -5.06 -19.99
C ILE A 160 -0.44 -6.03 -18.81
N GLU A 161 -0.59 -7.30 -19.10
CA GLU A 161 -0.41 -8.38 -18.15
C GLU A 161 0.91 -9.10 -18.46
N THR A 162 1.70 -9.33 -17.41
CA THR A 162 3.07 -9.82 -17.48
C THR A 162 3.12 -11.33 -17.19
N PRO A 163 4.15 -12.08 -17.65
CA PRO A 163 5.41 -11.62 -18.21
C PRO A 163 5.29 -10.99 -19.59
N ALA A 164 6.10 -9.96 -19.85
CA ALA A 164 6.10 -9.23 -21.12
C ALA A 164 7.47 -8.59 -21.42
N SER A 165 7.72 -8.19 -22.66
CA SER A 165 8.95 -7.47 -23.03
C SER A 165 8.62 -6.03 -23.39
N TYR A 166 8.66 -5.14 -22.39
CA TYR A 166 8.38 -3.71 -22.55
C TYR A 166 9.54 -2.85 -22.04
N VAL A 167 9.88 -1.84 -22.83
CA VAL A 167 10.79 -0.76 -22.43
C VAL A 167 10.09 0.56 -22.73
N PHE A 168 9.90 1.39 -21.71
CA PHE A 168 9.26 2.69 -21.85
C PHE A 168 10.28 3.74 -22.29
N LYS A 169 10.17 4.18 -23.55
CA LYS A 169 11.06 5.16 -24.17
C LYS A 169 10.52 6.59 -24.05
N ALA A 170 11.36 7.53 -23.62
CA ALA A 170 11.03 8.94 -23.48
C ALA A 170 12.28 9.84 -23.56
N ASP A 171 12.10 11.16 -23.65
CA ASP A 171 13.21 12.12 -23.57
C ASP A 171 13.61 12.36 -22.10
N LYS A 172 12.61 12.41 -21.19
CA LYS A 172 12.84 12.51 -19.74
C LYS A 172 11.90 11.56 -18.99
N ALA A 173 12.33 11.07 -17.83
CA ALA A 173 11.46 10.28 -16.97
C ALA A 173 11.69 10.54 -15.47
N VAL A 174 10.63 10.36 -14.70
CA VAL A 174 10.68 10.16 -13.25
C VAL A 174 10.26 8.73 -12.99
N VAL A 175 11.11 7.95 -12.33
CA VAL A 175 10.88 6.52 -12.06
C VAL A 175 10.89 6.28 -10.56
N VAL A 176 9.83 5.64 -10.09
CA VAL A 176 9.56 5.42 -8.67
C VAL A 176 9.40 3.93 -8.44
N SER A 177 10.10 3.38 -7.46
CA SER A 177 10.01 1.95 -7.16
C SER A 177 10.44 1.62 -5.73
N TYR A 178 10.01 0.46 -5.24
CA TYR A 178 10.55 -0.10 -4.01
C TYR A 178 12.00 -0.56 -4.15
N ILE A 179 12.24 -1.32 -5.22
CA ILE A 179 13.55 -1.68 -5.74
C ILE A 179 13.45 -1.55 -7.26
N TYR A 180 14.54 -1.21 -7.91
CA TYR A 180 14.68 -1.20 -9.35
C TYR A 180 15.57 -2.39 -9.72
N THR A 181 15.20 -3.16 -10.75
CA THR A 181 15.96 -4.37 -11.11
C THR A 181 16.27 -4.49 -12.60
N SER A 182 15.73 -3.67 -13.48
CA SER A 182 16.05 -3.74 -14.91
C SER A 182 15.69 -2.47 -15.68
N ASN A 183 16.09 -2.43 -16.96
CA ASN A 183 15.89 -1.34 -17.90
C ASN A 183 14.43 -1.22 -18.39
N GLY A 184 13.45 -1.29 -17.50
CA GLY A 184 12.04 -1.08 -17.85
C GLY A 184 11.76 0.34 -18.35
N ALA A 185 12.68 1.27 -18.11
CA ALA A 185 12.64 2.67 -18.55
C ALA A 185 13.92 3.00 -19.32
N ASP A 186 13.78 3.74 -20.42
CA ASP A 186 14.86 4.18 -21.30
C ASP A 186 14.61 5.65 -21.69
N ALA A 187 15.39 6.55 -21.10
CA ALA A 187 15.29 7.98 -21.38
C ALA A 187 16.62 8.69 -21.15
N ASP A 188 16.83 9.80 -21.85
CA ASP A 188 18.09 10.56 -21.80
C ASP A 188 18.38 11.13 -20.40
N ASN A 189 17.32 11.52 -19.68
CA ASN A 189 17.42 11.99 -18.31
C ASN A 189 16.34 11.37 -17.43
N ILE A 190 16.78 10.51 -16.50
CA ILE A 190 15.91 9.85 -15.53
C ILE A 190 16.22 10.35 -14.13
N SER A 191 15.18 10.73 -13.37
CA SER A 191 15.24 10.92 -11.92
C SER A 191 14.63 9.72 -11.22
N TYR A 192 15.37 9.11 -10.30
CA TYR A 192 14.95 7.89 -9.62
C TYR A 192 14.58 8.16 -8.16
N TYR A 193 13.49 7.55 -7.70
CA TYR A 193 13.02 7.61 -6.32
C TYR A 193 12.81 6.19 -5.79
N PHE A 194 13.67 5.77 -4.86
CA PHE A 194 13.69 4.41 -4.33
C PHE A 194 13.49 4.36 -2.83
N ASP A 195 13.03 3.24 -2.30
CA ASP A 195 13.05 3.01 -0.86
C ASP A 195 14.49 2.93 -0.36
N ALA A 196 14.79 3.60 0.75
CA ALA A 196 16.14 3.61 1.31
C ALA A 196 16.48 2.33 2.11
N HIS A 197 15.49 1.50 2.45
CA HIS A 197 15.62 0.35 3.36
C HIS A 197 14.77 -0.86 2.90
N PRO A 198 14.82 -1.26 1.61
CA PRO A 198 13.98 -2.35 1.13
C PRO A 198 14.37 -3.66 1.80
N VAL A 199 13.41 -4.57 1.92
CA VAL A 199 13.63 -5.93 2.43
C VAL A 199 14.61 -6.62 1.49
N GLY A 200 15.71 -7.14 2.05
CA GLY A 200 16.82 -7.70 1.28
C GLY A 200 17.93 -6.71 0.92
N GLY A 201 17.76 -5.42 1.24
CA GLY A 201 18.74 -4.36 1.03
C GLY A 201 18.71 -3.76 -0.37
N ILE A 202 19.33 -2.58 -0.52
CA ILE A 202 19.39 -1.84 -1.78
C ILE A 202 20.25 -2.62 -2.79
N PRO A 203 19.75 -2.87 -4.01
CA PRO A 203 20.56 -3.41 -5.10
C PRO A 203 21.79 -2.56 -5.40
N LYS A 204 22.98 -3.17 -5.49
CA LYS A 204 24.25 -2.45 -5.69
C LYS A 204 24.25 -1.48 -6.86
N PHE A 205 23.57 -1.83 -7.95
CA PHE A 205 23.57 -1.03 -9.17
C PHE A 205 22.75 0.26 -9.05
N GLU A 206 21.77 0.33 -8.12
CA GLU A 206 20.99 1.56 -7.89
C GLU A 206 21.87 2.71 -7.39
N PHE A 207 22.92 2.41 -6.62
CA PHE A 207 23.90 3.41 -6.18
C PHE A 207 24.68 4.04 -7.34
N ASN A 208 24.72 3.37 -8.50
CA ASN A 208 25.43 3.85 -9.68
C ASN A 208 24.51 4.63 -10.65
N LEU A 209 23.21 4.67 -10.38
CA LEU A 209 22.26 5.44 -11.20
C LEU A 209 22.38 6.94 -10.87
N LYS A 210 22.51 7.76 -11.91
CA LYS A 210 22.51 9.23 -11.79
C LYS A 210 21.13 9.71 -11.32
N ASN A 211 21.10 10.84 -10.60
CA ASN A 211 19.87 11.49 -10.12
C ASN A 211 18.97 10.55 -9.27
N THR A 212 19.60 9.78 -8.38
CA THR A 212 18.90 8.85 -7.48
C THR A 212 18.63 9.47 -6.12
N HIS A 213 17.38 9.37 -5.68
CA HIS A 213 16.87 9.82 -4.39
C HIS A 213 16.36 8.62 -3.59
N PHE A 214 17.02 8.31 -2.49
CA PHE A 214 16.56 7.25 -1.58
C PHE A 214 15.64 7.85 -0.52
N LEU A 215 14.44 7.31 -0.37
CA LEU A 215 13.38 7.82 0.49
C LEU A 215 13.32 7.05 1.81
N LYS A 216 13.30 7.78 2.93
CA LYS A 216 13.12 7.22 4.28
C LYS A 216 12.20 8.11 5.10
N SER A 217 11.15 7.52 5.64
CA SER A 217 10.24 8.19 6.56
C SER A 217 10.25 7.53 7.94
N LYS A 218 9.85 8.29 8.97
CA LYS A 218 9.50 7.74 10.30
C LYS A 218 8.06 7.17 10.33
N SER A 219 7.20 7.61 9.41
CA SER A 219 5.78 7.31 9.39
C SER A 219 5.38 6.25 8.37
N TYR A 220 6.08 6.21 7.23
CA TYR A 220 5.96 5.12 6.28
C TYR A 220 7.00 4.06 6.57
N ARG A 221 6.55 2.81 6.66
CA ARG A 221 7.46 1.67 6.82
C ARG A 221 8.32 1.48 5.58
N TYR A 222 7.70 1.58 4.40
CA TYR A 222 8.36 1.49 3.09
C TYR A 222 7.68 2.42 2.08
N PHE A 223 8.45 2.91 1.10
CA PHE A 223 7.97 3.48 -0.16
C PHE A 223 7.84 2.38 -1.20
N HIS A 224 6.68 1.73 -1.22
CA HIS A 224 6.46 0.49 -1.97
C HIS A 224 5.57 0.67 -3.22
N TYR A 225 5.12 1.88 -3.53
CA TYR A 225 4.55 2.19 -4.84
C TYR A 225 5.53 1.91 -6.00
N LYS A 226 5.00 1.65 -7.19
CA LYS A 226 5.81 1.61 -8.42
C LYS A 226 5.05 2.32 -9.53
N PHE A 227 5.58 3.45 -9.96
CA PHE A 227 5.05 4.20 -11.08
C PHE A 227 6.12 5.06 -11.72
N GLY A 228 5.89 5.49 -12.95
CA GLY A 228 6.78 6.41 -13.64
C GLY A 228 5.99 7.41 -14.48
N VAL A 229 6.61 8.57 -14.67
CA VAL A 229 6.10 9.65 -15.54
C VAL A 229 7.14 9.87 -16.62
N PHE A 230 6.69 9.84 -17.86
CA PHE A 230 7.54 9.87 -19.04
C PHE A 230 7.15 11.06 -19.91
N HIS A 231 8.13 11.90 -20.24
CA HIS A 231 7.97 13.06 -21.10
C HIS A 231 8.56 12.75 -22.47
N SER A 232 7.71 12.74 -23.50
CA SER A 232 8.13 12.48 -24.87
C SER A 232 7.70 13.60 -25.81
N ASN A 233 8.66 14.18 -26.51
CA ASN A 233 8.42 15.18 -27.56
C ASN A 233 7.58 14.61 -28.71
N LYS A 234 7.72 13.30 -29.00
CA LYS A 234 7.03 12.63 -30.11
C LYS A 234 5.68 12.02 -29.70
N LYS A 235 5.61 11.45 -28.51
CA LYS A 235 4.44 10.67 -28.06
C LYS A 235 3.58 11.41 -27.04
N GLY A 236 3.97 12.62 -26.64
CA GLY A 236 3.38 13.31 -25.50
C GLY A 236 3.69 12.63 -24.17
N ASP A 237 3.27 13.26 -23.09
CA ASP A 237 3.48 12.76 -21.73
C ASP A 237 2.59 11.56 -21.42
N PHE A 238 3.12 10.60 -20.69
CA PHE A 238 2.35 9.47 -20.19
C PHE A 238 2.83 9.01 -18.82
N ALA A 239 1.93 8.36 -18.09
CA ALA A 239 2.21 7.75 -16.81
C ALA A 239 2.10 6.23 -16.91
N VAL A 240 2.92 5.54 -16.11
CA VAL A 240 2.90 4.08 -15.97
C VAL A 240 2.72 3.76 -14.50
N ILE A 241 1.75 2.93 -14.14
CA ILE A 241 1.58 2.38 -12.79
C ILE A 241 1.69 0.86 -12.90
N THR A 242 2.42 0.21 -12.00
CA THR A 242 2.64 -1.24 -12.08
C THR A 242 2.63 -1.91 -10.72
N THR A 243 2.25 -3.18 -10.71
CA THR A 243 2.40 -4.05 -9.54
C THR A 243 3.84 -4.54 -9.37
N GLU A 244 4.69 -4.48 -10.39
CA GLU A 244 6.05 -5.03 -10.43
C GLU A 244 7.17 -4.00 -10.24
N ASN A 245 8.37 -4.46 -9.90
CA ASN A 245 9.55 -3.63 -9.66
C ASN A 245 10.34 -3.35 -10.96
N TRP A 246 9.67 -2.81 -11.98
CA TRP A 246 10.28 -2.43 -13.28
C TRP A 246 11.02 -3.56 -14.01
N HIS A 247 10.57 -4.79 -13.77
CA HIS A 247 10.92 -6.00 -14.50
C HIS A 247 9.63 -6.78 -14.70
N TRP A 248 9.50 -7.44 -15.84
CA TRP A 248 8.22 -7.99 -16.31
C TRP A 248 8.31 -9.51 -16.41
N TYR A 249 8.80 -10.14 -15.34
CA TYR A 249 9.05 -11.58 -15.31
C TYR A 249 8.02 -12.33 -14.47
N ASN A 250 7.31 -11.66 -13.57
CA ASN A 250 6.27 -12.33 -12.80
C ASN A 250 4.93 -12.18 -13.51
N ARG A 251 3.94 -12.94 -13.06
CA ARG A 251 2.53 -12.64 -13.35
C ARG A 251 2.14 -11.37 -12.60
N GLY A 252 1.89 -10.30 -13.33
CA GLY A 252 1.60 -8.97 -12.79
C GLY A 252 0.95 -8.05 -13.82
N TYR A 253 0.84 -6.76 -13.49
CA TYR A 253 0.10 -5.81 -14.32
C TYR A 253 0.82 -4.47 -14.45
N VAL A 254 0.71 -3.88 -15.63
CA VAL A 254 1.17 -2.54 -15.97
C VAL A 254 0.01 -1.77 -16.59
N ILE A 255 -0.18 -0.53 -16.15
CA ILE A 255 -1.23 0.37 -16.61
C ILE A 255 -0.58 1.61 -17.18
N ILE A 256 -0.91 1.95 -18.42
CA ILE A 256 -0.39 3.13 -19.11
C ILE A 256 -1.51 4.15 -19.27
N PHE A 257 -1.27 5.38 -18.80
CA PHE A 257 -2.18 6.51 -18.92
C PHE A 257 -1.61 7.58 -19.84
N ARG A 258 -2.36 7.98 -20.85
CA ARG A 258 -2.11 9.19 -21.65
C ARG A 258 -3.03 10.31 -21.16
N SER A 259 -2.78 10.77 -19.95
CA SER A 259 -3.62 11.75 -19.26
C SER A 259 -2.78 12.74 -18.48
N GLU A 260 -2.86 14.01 -18.87
CA GLU A 260 -2.17 15.11 -18.18
C GLU A 260 -2.57 15.18 -16.69
N ARG A 261 -3.82 14.87 -16.36
CA ARG A 261 -4.31 14.85 -14.97
C ARG A 261 -3.64 13.77 -14.14
N VAL A 262 -3.46 12.57 -14.69
CA VAL A 262 -2.72 11.48 -14.01
C VAL A 262 -1.25 11.84 -13.85
N VAL A 263 -0.62 12.36 -14.90
CA VAL A 263 0.78 12.83 -14.88
C VAL A 263 0.98 13.88 -13.78
N LYS A 264 0.15 14.93 -13.73
CA LYS A 264 0.23 15.97 -12.69
C LYS A 264 0.02 15.42 -11.28
N TYR A 265 -0.93 14.50 -11.12
CA TYR A 265 -1.22 13.87 -9.82
C TYR A 265 -0.01 13.08 -9.31
N LEU A 266 0.58 12.22 -10.14
CA LEU A 266 1.76 11.43 -9.79
C LEU A 266 2.99 12.29 -9.51
N LEU A 267 3.22 13.34 -10.30
CA LEU A 267 4.30 14.31 -10.05
C LEU A 267 4.08 15.07 -8.73
N SER A 268 2.84 15.36 -8.35
CA SER A 268 2.55 16.02 -7.07
C SER A 268 2.88 15.13 -5.86
N ILE A 269 2.64 13.83 -5.97
CA ILE A 269 3.04 12.83 -4.95
C ILE A 269 4.57 12.81 -4.81
N ILE A 270 5.31 12.76 -5.92
CA ILE A 270 6.78 12.76 -5.87
C ILE A 270 7.35 14.07 -5.36
N LYS A 271 6.74 15.20 -5.73
CA LYS A 271 7.14 16.50 -5.17
C LYS A 271 7.03 16.50 -3.65
N HIS A 272 5.93 15.99 -3.10
CA HIS A 272 5.77 15.84 -1.65
C HIS A 272 6.79 14.84 -1.08
N ASP A 273 6.84 13.63 -1.62
CA ASP A 273 7.62 12.54 -1.04
C ASP A 273 9.14 12.76 -1.19
N SER A 274 9.57 13.68 -2.05
CA SER A 274 10.97 14.14 -2.15
C SER A 274 11.51 14.76 -0.87
N ALA A 275 10.64 15.26 0.03
CA ALA A 275 11.04 15.75 1.35
C ALA A 275 11.62 14.64 2.25
N TYR A 276 11.35 13.37 1.95
CA TYR A 276 11.90 12.20 2.64
C TYR A 276 13.22 11.69 2.05
N ALA A 277 13.80 12.41 1.09
CA ALA A 277 15.07 12.02 0.49
C ALA A 277 16.21 12.08 1.53
N VAL A 278 16.96 10.98 1.63
CA VAL A 278 18.10 10.83 2.53
C VAL A 278 19.34 10.39 1.76
N LYS A 279 20.52 10.73 2.28
CA LYS A 279 21.78 10.16 1.79
C LYS A 279 21.94 8.76 2.38
N VAL A 280 22.04 7.76 1.50
CA VAL A 280 22.34 6.38 1.92
C VAL A 280 23.80 6.09 1.64
N ARG A 281 24.54 5.67 2.67
CA ARG A 281 25.90 5.15 2.49
C ARG A 281 25.79 3.74 1.92
N GLN A 282 26.64 3.43 0.95
CA GLN A 282 26.75 2.08 0.41
C GLN A 282 27.20 1.14 1.53
N SER A 283 26.24 0.43 2.14
CA SER A 283 26.51 -0.69 3.04
C SER A 283 26.60 -1.98 2.21
N LYS A 284 26.94 -3.12 2.83
CA LYS A 284 27.01 -4.43 2.15
C LYS A 284 25.74 -4.65 1.32
N GLY A 285 25.84 -4.40 0.01
CA GLY A 285 24.67 -4.33 -0.86
C GLY A 285 23.85 -5.61 -0.85
N GLY A 286 22.55 -5.49 -1.07
CA GLY A 286 21.66 -6.64 -1.15
C GLY A 286 22.12 -7.60 -2.25
N ASN A 287 22.41 -8.85 -1.90
CA ASN A 287 22.65 -9.91 -2.87
C ASN A 287 21.31 -10.43 -3.38
N ILE A 288 20.63 -9.67 -4.24
CA ILE A 288 19.43 -10.16 -4.92
C ILE A 288 19.88 -11.13 -6.01
N LYS A 289 19.96 -12.43 -5.68
CA LYS A 289 20.17 -13.50 -6.65
C LYS A 289 18.93 -13.58 -7.55
N ARG A 290 19.06 -13.18 -8.81
CA ARG A 290 18.01 -13.34 -9.83
C ARG A 290 17.96 -14.80 -10.25
N LYS A 291 16.95 -15.53 -9.80
CA LYS A 291 16.61 -16.81 -10.43
C LYS A 291 15.66 -16.49 -11.58
N MET A 292 16.19 -16.36 -12.80
CA MET A 292 15.35 -16.34 -13.99
C MET A 292 14.70 -17.73 -14.11
N LEU A 293 13.43 -17.82 -13.76
CA LEU A 293 12.65 -19.02 -14.06
C LEU A 293 12.33 -18.99 -15.56
N ASN A 294 12.40 -20.15 -16.21
CA ASN A 294 12.03 -20.32 -17.62
C ASN A 294 10.53 -20.07 -17.78
N LEU A 295 10.14 -18.82 -18.06
CA LEU A 295 8.75 -18.37 -18.18
C LEU A 295 8.10 -18.71 -19.52
N LYS A 296 8.69 -19.62 -20.31
CA LYS A 296 8.16 -20.05 -21.62
C LYS A 296 6.72 -20.60 -21.56
N GLN A 297 6.20 -20.89 -20.36
CA GLN A 297 4.86 -21.45 -20.16
C GLN A 297 3.74 -20.40 -20.02
N LEU A 298 4.06 -19.14 -19.70
CA LEU A 298 3.07 -18.06 -19.68
C LEU A 298 3.11 -17.33 -21.03
N LYS A 299 2.02 -17.39 -21.80
CA LYS A 299 1.88 -16.59 -23.02
C LYS A 299 1.75 -15.12 -22.60
N SER A 300 2.61 -14.24 -23.12
CA SER A 300 2.41 -12.80 -22.98
C SER A 300 1.06 -12.43 -23.60
N SER A 301 0.23 -11.69 -22.86
CA SER A 301 -0.99 -11.13 -23.43
C SER A 301 -0.66 -9.90 -24.27
N GLU A 302 -1.43 -9.70 -25.33
CA GLU A 302 -1.40 -8.43 -26.05
C GLU A 302 -1.95 -7.31 -25.16
N PRO A 303 -1.38 -6.10 -25.22
CA PRO A 303 -1.93 -4.94 -24.53
C PRO A 303 -3.39 -4.71 -24.89
N ALA A 304 -4.22 -4.47 -23.88
CA ALA A 304 -5.63 -4.17 -24.07
C ALA A 304 -5.89 -2.70 -23.73
N SER A 305 -6.49 -1.96 -24.66
CA SER A 305 -6.82 -0.54 -24.47
C SER A 305 -8.29 -0.36 -24.13
N PHE A 306 -8.56 0.54 -23.20
CA PHE A 306 -9.88 0.81 -22.65
C PHE A 306 -10.13 2.31 -22.50
N THR A 307 -11.40 2.65 -22.43
CA THR A 307 -11.91 3.95 -21.99
C THR A 307 -12.90 3.69 -20.86
N GLY A 308 -12.76 4.37 -19.73
CA GLY A 308 -13.62 4.15 -18.57
C GLY A 308 -13.32 5.12 -17.44
N ASN A 309 -14.05 4.99 -16.34
CA ASN A 309 -13.75 5.74 -15.14
C ASN A 309 -12.58 5.08 -14.41
N VAL A 310 -11.67 5.93 -13.95
CA VAL A 310 -10.43 5.56 -13.29
C VAL A 310 -10.34 6.37 -12.00
N SER A 311 -10.01 5.69 -10.91
CA SER A 311 -9.62 6.33 -9.66
C SER A 311 -8.17 5.95 -9.32
N VAL A 312 -7.25 6.91 -9.38
CA VAL A 312 -5.85 6.73 -8.94
C VAL A 312 -5.70 7.30 -7.54
N PHE A 313 -5.14 6.53 -6.61
CA PHE A 313 -4.99 6.92 -5.21
C PHE A 313 -3.71 6.37 -4.60
N VAL A 314 -3.29 6.96 -3.48
CA VAL A 314 -2.15 6.48 -2.68
C VAL A 314 -2.63 6.03 -1.32
N MET A 315 -2.03 4.95 -0.82
CA MET A 315 -2.21 4.49 0.55
C MET A 315 -1.03 4.95 1.39
N PRO A 316 -1.24 5.17 2.71
CA PRO A 316 -2.46 4.95 3.47
C PRO A 316 -3.44 6.15 3.47
N ASP A 317 -3.22 7.19 2.66
CA ASP A 317 -4.10 8.37 2.60
C ASP A 317 -5.56 8.00 2.32
N ARG A 318 -5.76 6.96 1.49
CA ARG A 318 -7.06 6.37 1.18
C ARG A 318 -6.91 4.87 0.98
N ASP A 319 -7.60 4.06 1.79
CA ASP A 319 -7.69 2.61 1.60
C ASP A 319 -9.06 2.20 1.05
N GLU A 320 -9.15 2.02 -0.27
CA GLU A 320 -10.34 1.49 -0.94
C GLU A 320 -10.38 -0.05 -0.94
N VAL A 321 -9.30 -0.73 -0.52
CA VAL A 321 -9.16 -2.20 -0.62
C VAL A 321 -10.19 -2.90 0.25
N LEU A 322 -10.25 -2.55 1.53
CA LEU A 322 -11.15 -3.18 2.49
C LEU A 322 -12.62 -2.89 2.16
N HIS A 323 -12.92 -1.67 1.70
CA HIS A 323 -14.26 -1.30 1.25
C HIS A 323 -14.68 -2.08 0.01
N LEU A 324 -13.80 -2.21 -0.98
CA LEU A 324 -14.07 -2.95 -2.21
C LEU A 324 -14.32 -4.45 -1.93
N ILE A 325 -13.52 -5.05 -1.03
CA ILE A 325 -13.68 -6.44 -0.59
C ILE A 325 -15.03 -6.59 0.12
N SER A 326 -15.25 -5.79 1.17
CA SER A 326 -16.43 -5.92 2.01
C SER A 326 -17.73 -5.64 1.26
N SER A 327 -17.74 -4.73 0.27
CA SER A 327 -18.96 -4.36 -0.45
C SER A 327 -19.40 -5.35 -1.54
N ALA A 328 -18.61 -6.39 -1.85
CA ALA A 328 -18.92 -7.36 -2.90
C ALA A 328 -20.28 -8.06 -2.72
N LYS A 329 -21.07 -8.16 -3.80
CA LYS A 329 -22.41 -8.76 -3.79
C LYS A 329 -22.56 -9.97 -4.72
N LYS A 330 -21.98 -9.95 -5.90
CA LYS A 330 -22.16 -10.97 -6.96
C LYS A 330 -20.91 -11.81 -7.20
N ARG A 331 -19.73 -11.19 -7.17
CA ARG A 331 -18.44 -11.88 -7.30
C ARG A 331 -17.34 -11.15 -6.54
N LEU A 332 -16.41 -11.91 -5.97
CA LEU A 332 -15.16 -11.39 -5.43
C LEU A 332 -14.00 -12.31 -5.83
N TYR A 333 -13.10 -11.80 -6.65
CA TYR A 333 -11.88 -12.48 -7.08
C TYR A 333 -10.66 -11.73 -6.57
N ILE A 334 -9.69 -12.45 -6.00
CA ILE A 334 -8.49 -11.86 -5.40
C ILE A 334 -7.26 -12.61 -5.92
N GLU A 335 -6.35 -11.90 -6.58
CA GLU A 335 -5.06 -12.41 -7.01
C GLU A 335 -3.96 -11.66 -6.26
N VAL A 336 -3.14 -12.36 -5.47
CA VAL A 336 -2.08 -11.74 -4.67
C VAL A 336 -0.85 -12.63 -4.49
N PRO A 337 0.37 -12.10 -4.40
CA PRO A 337 1.56 -12.91 -4.11
C PRO A 337 1.43 -13.67 -2.78
N TYR A 338 0.89 -13.01 -1.76
CA TYR A 338 0.57 -13.59 -0.47
C TYR A 338 -0.52 -12.77 0.24
N ILE A 339 -1.15 -13.36 1.24
CA ILE A 339 -2.15 -12.72 2.10
C ILE A 339 -1.84 -13.05 3.56
N LYS A 340 -1.83 -12.03 4.42
CA LYS A 340 -1.69 -12.18 5.86
C LYS A 340 -2.91 -11.57 6.54
N LEU A 341 -3.82 -12.44 6.96
CA LEU A 341 -5.05 -12.03 7.63
C LEU A 341 -4.73 -11.27 8.91
N TYR A 342 -5.44 -10.16 9.08
CA TYR A 342 -5.53 -9.35 10.29
C TYR A 342 -7.01 -8.96 10.45
N PRO A 343 -7.45 -8.47 11.63
CA PRO A 343 -8.87 -8.32 11.94
C PRO A 343 -9.70 -7.66 10.85
N HIS A 344 -9.31 -6.48 10.34
CA HIS A 344 -10.11 -5.75 9.35
C HIS A 344 -10.22 -6.49 8.01
N LEU A 345 -9.14 -7.09 7.52
CA LEU A 345 -9.16 -7.89 6.29
C LEU A 345 -9.99 -9.17 6.47
N TYR A 346 -9.90 -9.81 7.63
CA TYR A 346 -10.73 -10.98 7.95
C TYR A 346 -12.21 -10.61 7.98
N ASP A 347 -12.57 -9.49 8.61
CA ASP A 347 -13.94 -9.01 8.70
C ASP A 347 -14.48 -8.60 7.32
N ALA A 348 -13.67 -7.94 6.50
CA ALA A 348 -14.04 -7.61 5.12
C ALA A 348 -14.36 -8.87 4.30
N LEU A 349 -13.50 -9.90 4.37
CA LEU A 349 -13.73 -11.18 3.70
C LEU A 349 -14.98 -11.89 4.26
N LYS A 350 -15.15 -11.91 5.59
CA LYS A 350 -16.30 -12.53 6.26
C LYS A 350 -17.61 -11.85 5.89
N MET A 351 -17.61 -10.54 5.70
CA MET A 351 -18.78 -9.79 5.24
C MET A 351 -19.13 -10.16 3.79
N ALA A 352 -18.13 -10.21 2.90
CA ALA A 352 -18.33 -10.60 1.51
C ALA A 352 -18.79 -12.06 1.37
N SER A 353 -18.24 -12.96 2.18
CA SER A 353 -18.51 -14.40 2.09
C SER A 353 -19.95 -14.79 2.46
N LYS A 354 -20.66 -13.91 3.17
CA LYS A 354 -22.10 -14.01 3.44
C LYS A 354 -22.96 -13.74 2.20
N ARG A 355 -22.42 -13.06 1.18
CA ARG A 355 -23.16 -12.58 0.01
C ARG A 355 -22.73 -13.25 -1.29
N THR A 356 -21.45 -13.56 -1.43
CA THR A 356 -20.88 -14.10 -2.67
C THR A 356 -19.83 -15.17 -2.40
N LYS A 357 -19.61 -16.03 -3.40
CA LYS A 357 -18.42 -16.87 -3.47
C LYS A 357 -17.19 -15.99 -3.69
N ILE A 358 -16.13 -16.29 -2.94
CA ILE A 358 -14.82 -15.64 -3.00
C ILE A 358 -13.82 -16.63 -3.60
N LEU A 359 -13.16 -16.23 -4.68
CA LEU A 359 -12.08 -16.99 -5.31
C LEU A 359 -10.76 -16.27 -5.08
N ILE A 360 -9.75 -16.98 -4.59
CA ILE A 360 -8.44 -16.41 -4.29
C ILE A 360 -7.35 -17.22 -4.98
N VAL A 361 -6.53 -16.54 -5.78
CA VAL A 361 -5.29 -17.05 -6.34
C VAL A 361 -4.13 -16.46 -5.54
N VAL A 362 -3.27 -17.33 -4.99
CA VAL A 362 -2.12 -16.92 -4.18
C VAL A 362 -0.80 -17.46 -4.72
N GLY A 363 0.25 -16.66 -4.64
CA GLY A 363 1.62 -17.05 -4.99
C GLY A 363 2.38 -17.74 -3.85
N SER A 364 1.78 -17.82 -2.66
CA SER A 364 2.34 -18.45 -1.48
C SER A 364 1.25 -19.24 -0.74
N PRO A 365 1.53 -20.45 -0.22
CA PRO A 365 0.54 -21.23 0.50
C PRO A 365 -0.07 -20.46 1.67
N VAL A 366 -1.40 -20.43 1.75
CA VAL A 366 -2.16 -19.84 2.86
C VAL A 366 -3.40 -20.68 3.14
N LYS A 367 -3.77 -20.77 4.41
CA LYS A 367 -5.00 -21.43 4.85
C LYS A 367 -6.00 -20.40 5.33
N ILE A 368 -7.09 -20.25 4.59
CA ILE A 368 -8.23 -19.40 4.98
C ILE A 368 -9.42 -20.32 5.21
N ARG A 369 -9.81 -20.49 6.47
CA ARG A 369 -10.98 -21.29 6.86
C ARG A 369 -12.18 -20.36 6.98
N MET A 370 -12.92 -20.22 5.89
CA MET A 370 -14.11 -19.38 5.83
C MET A 370 -15.10 -19.98 4.82
N HIS A 371 -16.39 -19.99 5.17
CA HIS A 371 -17.43 -20.44 4.26
C HIS A 371 -17.43 -19.58 2.99
N ASN A 372 -17.71 -20.20 1.82
CA ASN A 372 -17.73 -19.55 0.51
C ASN A 372 -16.39 -18.96 0.03
N VAL A 373 -15.28 -19.31 0.68
CA VAL A 373 -13.93 -18.94 0.23
C VAL A 373 -13.22 -20.15 -0.36
N SER A 374 -12.72 -20.01 -1.59
CA SER A 374 -11.88 -21.00 -2.26
C SER A 374 -10.53 -20.39 -2.59
N VAL A 375 -9.47 -21.01 -2.10
CA VAL A 375 -8.08 -20.56 -2.29
C VAL A 375 -7.33 -21.58 -3.12
N LYS A 376 -6.62 -21.14 -4.15
CA LYS A 376 -5.72 -21.97 -4.95
C LYS A 376 -4.33 -21.34 -5.07
N TYR A 377 -3.34 -22.21 -5.21
CA TYR A 377 -1.94 -21.81 -5.37
C TYR A 377 -1.59 -21.68 -6.85
N PHE A 378 -1.01 -20.54 -7.22
CA PHE A 378 -0.49 -20.30 -8.56
C PHE A 378 0.94 -20.84 -8.67
N PRO A 379 1.23 -21.74 -9.63
CA PRO A 379 2.53 -22.41 -9.69
C PRO A 379 3.68 -21.55 -10.23
N TYR A 380 3.37 -20.38 -10.79
CA TYR A 380 4.36 -19.46 -11.35
C TYR A 380 4.61 -18.26 -10.42
N PRO A 381 5.73 -17.53 -10.58
CA PRO A 381 5.97 -16.31 -9.82
C PRO A 381 4.81 -15.33 -9.98
N LEU A 382 4.07 -15.11 -8.89
CA LEU A 382 2.94 -14.18 -8.84
C LEU A 382 3.37 -12.90 -8.16
N HIS A 383 3.09 -11.77 -8.79
CA HIS A 383 3.35 -10.45 -8.23
C HIS A 383 2.18 -9.47 -8.46
N GLY A 384 1.19 -9.85 -9.27
CA GLY A 384 -0.09 -9.17 -9.41
C GLY A 384 -0.81 -9.08 -8.07
N LYS A 385 -1.46 -7.94 -7.85
CA LYS A 385 -2.27 -7.64 -6.67
C LYS A 385 -3.56 -7.02 -7.19
N VAL A 386 -4.51 -7.89 -7.43
CA VAL A 386 -5.77 -7.55 -8.12
C VAL A 386 -6.93 -7.99 -7.27
N ILE A 387 -7.92 -7.11 -7.15
CA ILE A 387 -9.20 -7.41 -6.54
C ILE A 387 -10.29 -7.05 -7.55
N ILE A 388 -11.08 -8.04 -7.94
CA ILE A 388 -12.25 -7.84 -8.79
C ILE A 388 -13.48 -8.02 -7.91
N SER A 389 -14.25 -6.96 -7.76
CA SER A 389 -15.48 -6.93 -6.96
C SER A 389 -16.60 -6.43 -7.85
N ASP A 390 -17.54 -7.32 -8.17
CA ASP A 390 -18.66 -7.05 -9.06
C ASP A 390 -18.21 -6.43 -10.41
N ASN A 391 -18.49 -5.15 -10.65
CA ASN A 391 -18.17 -4.43 -11.88
C ASN A 391 -16.91 -3.55 -11.78
N LYS A 392 -16.11 -3.73 -10.72
CA LYS A 392 -14.89 -2.97 -10.46
C LYS A 392 -13.69 -3.88 -10.36
N VAL A 393 -12.54 -3.37 -10.79
CA VAL A 393 -11.24 -3.99 -10.54
C VAL A 393 -10.29 -2.98 -9.93
N LEU A 394 -9.61 -3.39 -8.86
CA LEU A 394 -8.55 -2.65 -8.21
C LEU A 394 -7.22 -3.36 -8.47
N ILE A 395 -6.27 -2.62 -9.01
CA ILE A 395 -4.87 -3.04 -9.20
C ILE A 395 -4.02 -2.18 -8.27
N THR A 396 -3.17 -2.78 -7.44
CA THR A 396 -2.42 -2.07 -6.41
C THR A 396 -0.98 -2.55 -6.27
N SER A 397 -0.10 -1.73 -5.70
CA SER A 397 1.23 -2.19 -5.26
C SER A 397 1.22 -2.85 -3.87
N ALA A 398 0.14 -2.67 -3.10
CA ALA A 398 0.02 -3.16 -1.74
C ALA A 398 -0.23 -4.67 -1.65
N ASN A 399 0.54 -5.36 -0.81
CA ASN A 399 0.20 -6.72 -0.40
C ASN A 399 -1.02 -6.70 0.53
N LEU A 400 -1.80 -7.79 0.54
CA LEU A 400 -2.94 -7.94 1.46
C LEU A 400 -2.48 -8.36 2.85
N ASP A 401 -1.82 -7.43 3.52
CA ASP A 401 -1.44 -7.50 4.92
C ASP A 401 -1.56 -6.13 5.59
N LYS A 402 -1.49 -6.10 6.93
CA LYS A 402 -1.61 -4.85 7.70
C LYS A 402 -0.57 -3.81 7.29
N CYS A 403 0.65 -4.21 6.94
CA CYS A 403 1.70 -3.26 6.59
C CYS A 403 1.48 -2.65 5.20
N GLY A 404 1.09 -3.45 4.21
CA GLY A 404 0.78 -2.98 2.87
C GLY A 404 -0.37 -1.98 2.87
N LEU A 405 -1.44 -2.25 3.62
CA LEU A 405 -2.63 -1.40 3.62
C LEU A 405 -2.52 -0.17 4.54
N GLU A 406 -1.84 -0.31 5.69
CA GLU A 406 -1.87 0.74 6.73
C GLU A 406 -0.52 1.42 7.00
N ARG A 407 0.61 0.93 6.46
CA ARG A 407 1.94 1.46 6.86
C ARG A 407 2.89 1.74 5.70
N ASN A 408 2.70 1.10 4.56
CA ASN A 408 3.51 1.37 3.38
C ASN A 408 2.89 2.51 2.58
N ARG A 409 3.74 3.30 1.95
CA ARG A 409 3.34 4.20 0.88
C ARG A 409 3.15 3.37 -0.38
N GLU A 410 1.91 3.21 -0.82
CA GLU A 410 1.52 2.34 -1.94
C GLU A 410 0.63 3.10 -2.91
N ILE A 411 0.42 2.55 -4.11
CA ILE A 411 -0.45 3.14 -5.13
C ILE A 411 -1.52 2.15 -5.59
N GLY A 412 -2.74 2.64 -5.77
CA GLY A 412 -3.89 1.88 -6.24
C GLY A 412 -4.57 2.54 -7.43
N VAL A 413 -5.14 1.70 -8.29
CA VAL A 413 -5.93 2.10 -9.46
C VAL A 413 -7.22 1.28 -9.48
N GLU A 414 -8.36 1.94 -9.26
CA GLU A 414 -9.68 1.36 -9.50
C GLU A 414 -10.11 1.66 -10.93
N LEU A 415 -10.58 0.63 -11.64
CA LEU A 415 -11.09 0.68 -13.00
C LEU A 415 -12.50 0.06 -13.03
N ASP A 416 -13.35 0.57 -13.91
CA ASP A 416 -14.70 0.03 -14.13
C ASP A 416 -14.91 -0.47 -15.58
N GLY A 417 -16.11 -1.00 -15.83
CA GLY A 417 -16.57 -1.34 -17.18
C GLY A 417 -15.81 -2.49 -17.83
N LYS A 418 -15.47 -2.34 -19.11
CA LYS A 418 -14.90 -3.42 -19.95
C LYS A 418 -13.57 -3.97 -19.43
N ALA A 419 -12.79 -3.17 -18.71
CA ALA A 419 -11.56 -3.65 -18.09
C ALA A 419 -11.83 -4.71 -17.01
N CYS A 420 -12.94 -4.60 -16.27
CA CYS A 420 -13.33 -5.58 -15.27
C CYS A 420 -13.61 -6.95 -15.89
N GLU A 421 -14.32 -7.00 -17.03
CA GLU A 421 -14.58 -8.27 -17.72
C GLU A 421 -13.29 -8.88 -18.32
N TRP A 422 -12.42 -8.05 -18.88
CA TRP A 422 -11.11 -8.50 -19.35
C TRP A 422 -10.28 -9.10 -18.21
N MET A 423 -10.18 -8.40 -17.07
CA MET A 423 -9.47 -8.87 -15.88
C MET A 423 -10.11 -10.12 -15.28
N SER A 424 -11.44 -10.23 -15.29
CA SER A 424 -12.17 -11.41 -14.81
C SER A 424 -11.83 -12.64 -15.64
N LYS A 425 -11.76 -12.50 -16.97
CA LYS A 425 -11.33 -13.59 -17.84
C LYS A 425 -9.91 -14.06 -17.51
N ARG A 426 -8.98 -13.12 -17.33
CA ARG A 426 -7.57 -13.43 -16.97
C ARG A 426 -7.44 -14.09 -15.62
N PHE A 427 -8.17 -13.60 -14.62
CA PHE A 427 -8.25 -14.24 -13.32
C PHE A 427 -8.74 -15.68 -13.41
N MET A 428 -9.78 -15.96 -14.21
CA MET A 428 -10.31 -17.32 -14.35
C MET A 428 -9.34 -18.26 -15.08
N GLU A 429 -8.56 -17.75 -16.05
CA GLU A 429 -7.45 -18.49 -16.67
C GLU A 429 -6.42 -18.89 -15.59
N ASP A 430 -5.97 -17.95 -14.76
CA ASP A 430 -5.01 -18.22 -13.68
C ASP A 430 -5.58 -19.17 -12.62
N TYR A 431 -6.85 -18.99 -12.24
CA TYR A 431 -7.54 -19.84 -11.28
C TYR A 431 -7.71 -21.27 -11.80
N SER A 432 -7.85 -21.46 -13.11
CA SER A 432 -7.94 -22.78 -13.74
C SER A 432 -6.60 -23.51 -13.77
N LEU A 433 -5.49 -22.79 -14.00
CA LEU A 433 -4.11 -23.31 -13.93
C LEU A 433 -3.66 -23.57 -12.50
N SER A 434 -4.29 -22.90 -11.54
CA SER A 434 -3.94 -23.01 -10.13
C SER A 434 -4.33 -24.38 -9.56
N VAL A 435 -3.42 -24.96 -8.79
CA VAL A 435 -3.62 -26.24 -8.12
C VAL A 435 -4.29 -25.99 -6.76
N SER A 436 -5.36 -26.74 -6.47
CA SER A 436 -5.81 -26.91 -5.08
C SER A 436 -4.64 -27.48 -4.29
N GLU A 437 -4.28 -26.90 -3.15
CA GLU A 437 -3.15 -27.24 -2.24
C GLU A 437 -2.24 -28.36 -2.74
N PHE A 438 -0.93 -28.11 -2.85
CA PHE A 438 0.12 -29.12 -3.10
C PHE A 438 0.06 -30.21 -2.02
N ARG A 439 -0.92 -31.10 -2.11
CA ARG A 439 -0.86 -32.44 -1.57
C ARG A 439 0.18 -33.06 -2.45
N ILE A 440 1.44 -33.04 -1.99
CA ILE A 440 2.35 -34.11 -2.38
C ILE A 440 1.53 -35.35 -2.10
N ASN A 441 1.04 -35.98 -3.16
CA ASN A 441 0.12 -37.09 -3.03
C ASN A 441 0.86 -38.08 -2.16
N ARG A 442 0.40 -38.29 -0.92
CA ARG A 442 1.15 -39.03 0.11
C ARG A 442 1.58 -40.36 -0.47
N THR A 443 0.72 -40.95 -1.29
CA THR A 443 0.96 -42.14 -2.12
C THR A 443 2.11 -41.96 -3.10
N THR A 444 2.19 -40.89 -3.89
CA THR A 444 3.31 -40.64 -4.83
C THR A 444 4.63 -40.37 -4.11
N PHE A 445 4.61 -39.67 -2.97
CA PHE A 445 5.81 -39.48 -2.13
C PHE A 445 6.27 -40.80 -1.50
N LEU A 446 5.33 -41.58 -0.95
CA LEU A 446 5.61 -42.90 -0.39
C LEU A 446 6.10 -43.87 -1.46
N LEU A 447 5.54 -43.84 -2.68
CA LEU A 447 6.02 -44.62 -3.82
C LEU A 447 7.43 -44.21 -4.25
N ALA A 448 7.73 -42.91 -4.27
CA ALA A 448 9.08 -42.43 -4.56
C ALA A 448 10.10 -42.88 -3.49
N ILE A 449 9.71 -42.84 -2.21
CA ILE A 449 10.53 -43.36 -1.10
C ILE A 449 10.72 -44.88 -1.24
N LEU A 450 9.65 -45.63 -1.54
CA LEU A 450 9.70 -47.07 -1.74
C LEU A 450 10.63 -47.44 -2.90
N LEU A 451 10.49 -46.76 -4.05
CA LEU A 451 11.37 -46.95 -5.21
C LEU A 451 12.82 -46.66 -4.83
N LEU A 452 13.11 -45.52 -4.21
CA LEU A 452 14.46 -45.16 -3.78
C LEU A 452 15.05 -46.19 -2.81
N SER A 453 14.25 -46.67 -1.85
CA SER A 453 14.68 -47.69 -0.88
C SER A 453 14.96 -49.03 -1.54
N SER A 454 14.17 -49.43 -2.54
CA SER A 454 14.40 -50.67 -3.31
C SER A 454 15.67 -50.58 -4.16
N THR A 455 15.94 -49.42 -4.79
CA THR A 455 17.16 -49.20 -5.56
C THR A 455 18.39 -49.25 -4.66
N LEU A 456 18.34 -48.60 -3.49
CA LEU A 456 19.43 -48.63 -2.51
C LEU A 456 19.68 -50.05 -2.00
N LEU A 457 18.63 -50.85 -1.75
CA LEU A 457 18.76 -52.25 -1.37
C LEU A 457 19.42 -53.10 -2.46
N ILE A 458 19.03 -52.92 -3.72
CA ILE A 458 19.65 -53.62 -4.86
C ILE A 458 21.13 -53.27 -4.96
N VAL A 459 21.48 -51.98 -4.88
CA VAL A 459 22.87 -51.52 -4.89
C VAL A 459 23.67 -52.12 -3.74
N TYR A 460 23.09 -52.13 -2.53
CA TYR A 460 23.71 -52.77 -1.37
C TYR A 460 23.98 -54.24 -1.62
N LEU A 461 22.98 -55.02 -2.06
CA LEU A 461 23.12 -56.45 -2.34
C LEU A 461 24.16 -56.74 -3.43
N LEU A 462 24.26 -55.91 -4.48
CA LEU A 462 25.28 -56.05 -5.52
C LEU A 462 26.70 -55.79 -4.99
N ILE A 463 26.86 -54.81 -4.10
CA ILE A 463 28.14 -54.51 -3.45
C ILE A 463 28.52 -55.64 -2.48
N SER A 464 27.59 -56.04 -1.60
CA SER A 464 27.80 -57.14 -0.65
C SER A 464 28.09 -58.45 -1.36
N GLY A 465 27.34 -58.79 -2.42
CA GLY A 465 27.56 -60.01 -3.22
C GLY A 465 28.93 -60.04 -3.89
N ARG A 466 29.46 -58.90 -4.35
CA ARG A 466 30.84 -58.79 -4.86
C ARG A 466 31.90 -58.95 -3.77
N ILE A 467 31.60 -58.55 -2.53
CA ILE A 467 32.51 -58.70 -1.39
C ILE A 467 32.55 -60.15 -0.91
N TYR A 468 31.40 -60.84 -0.89
CA TYR A 468 31.29 -62.23 -0.43
C TYR A 468 31.60 -63.28 -1.52
N GLY A 469 31.49 -62.93 -2.81
CA GLY A 469 31.83 -63.80 -3.94
C GLY A 469 33.32 -63.82 -4.32
N LYS A 470 34.19 -63.14 -3.56
CA LYS A 470 35.66 -63.24 -3.66
C LYS A 470 36.22 -64.19 -2.60
N LYS A 471 35.75 -65.43 -2.59
CA LYS A 471 36.44 -66.55 -1.93
C LYS A 471 36.72 -67.63 -2.95
#